data_AF-A0A8T8WE87-F1
#
_entry.id   AF-A0A8T8WE87-F1
#
_cell.length_a   1.000
_cell.length_b   1.000
_cell.length_c   1.000
_cell.angle_alpha   90.00
_cell.angle_beta   90.00
_cell.angle_gamma   90.00
#
_symmetry.space_group_name_H-M   'P 1'
#
loop_
_entity.id
_entity.type
_entity.pdbx_description
1 polymer ?
#
loop_
_entity_poly.entity_id
_entity_poly.type
_entity_poly.pdbx_seq_one_letter_code
_entity_poly.pdbx_strand_id
1 'polypeptide(L)' 'MPQLTARATGRDLLRCRRCGTEFPEGRATEDGWHYACPEDGCDAKGLGKGLKRVE' A
#
# COMPACT_ATOMS: atom_id res chain seq x y z
N MET A 1 26.78 -6.62 13.21
CA MET A 1 25.71 -5.63 13.43
C MET A 1 24.45 -6.09 12.71
N PRO A 2 23.66 -7.04 13.25
CA PRO A 2 22.41 -7.44 12.62
C PRO A 2 21.24 -6.64 13.20
N GLN A 3 20.22 -6.39 12.37
CA GLN A 3 18.86 -6.00 12.76
C GLN A 3 18.55 -4.49 12.89
N LEU A 4 18.71 -3.75 11.79
CA LEU A 4 17.76 -2.67 11.50
C LEU A 4 16.56 -3.33 10.79
N THR A 5 15.68 -3.84 11.64
CA THR A 5 14.37 -4.39 11.30
C THR A 5 13.66 -3.52 10.27
N ALA A 6 13.54 -4.05 9.05
CA ALA A 6 12.36 -3.87 8.22
C ALA A 6 11.15 -4.25 9.09
N ARG A 7 10.66 -3.28 9.88
CA ARG A 7 9.41 -3.43 10.61
C ARG A 7 8.36 -3.60 9.53
N ALA A 8 7.82 -4.81 9.44
CA ALA A 8 6.78 -5.18 8.51
C ALA A 8 5.61 -4.18 8.57
N THR A 9 5.61 -3.19 7.68
CA THR A 9 4.45 -2.34 7.35
C THR A 9 3.52 -3.11 6.40
N GLY A 10 3.35 -4.41 6.65
CA GLY A 10 2.69 -5.35 5.76
C GLY A 10 1.71 -6.27 6.48
N ARG A 11 1.19 -5.84 7.63
CA ARG A 11 0.05 -6.54 8.26
C ARG A 11 -1.26 -6.09 7.62
N ASP A 12 -1.36 -4.81 7.31
CA ASP A 12 -2.50 -4.22 6.64
C ASP A 12 -2.41 -4.47 5.12
N LEU A 13 -3.47 -5.06 4.55
CA LEU A 13 -3.66 -5.16 3.12
C LEU A 13 -4.46 -3.94 2.64
N LEU A 14 -4.06 -3.38 1.50
CA LEU A 14 -4.77 -2.32 0.81
C LEU A 14 -5.37 -2.86 -0.49
N ARG A 15 -6.63 -2.52 -0.71
CA ARG A 15 -7.34 -2.75 -1.96
C ARG A 15 -7.52 -1.46 -2.73
N CYS A 16 -7.10 -1.44 -3.98
CA CYS A 16 -7.40 -0.35 -4.88
C CYS A 16 -8.90 -0.34 -5.24
N ARG A 17 -9.55 0.82 -5.11
CA ARG A 17 -10.95 1.00 -5.52
C ARG A 17 -11.11 1.16 -7.03
N ARG A 18 -10.03 1.44 -7.76
CA ARG A 18 -10.06 1.72 -9.19
C ARG A 18 -9.82 0.48 -10.04
N CYS A 19 -8.71 -0.23 -9.81
CA CYS A 19 -8.42 -1.50 -10.49
C CYS A 19 -8.92 -2.73 -9.72
N GLY A 20 -9.16 -2.62 -8.41
CA GLY A 20 -9.59 -3.75 -7.58
C GLY A 20 -8.47 -4.59 -6.97
N THR A 21 -7.21 -4.35 -7.34
CA THR A 21 -6.05 -5.12 -6.88
C THR A 21 -5.82 -4.98 -5.37
N GLU A 22 -5.46 -6.08 -4.73
CA GLU A 22 -5.12 -6.18 -3.30
C GLU A 22 -3.61 -6.37 -3.13
N PHE A 23 -3.00 -5.55 -2.28
CA PHE A 23 -1.56 -5.56 -2.04
C PHE A 23 -1.24 -5.11 -0.62
N PRO A 24 -0.11 -5.55 -0.05
CA PRO A 24 0.29 -5.09 1.28
C PRO A 24 0.53 -3.58 1.28
N GLU A 25 0.25 -2.95 2.42
CA GLU A 25 0.43 -1.52 2.60
C GLU A 25 1.85 -1.06 2.22
N GLY A 26 2.88 -1.81 2.59
CA GLY A 26 4.28 -1.53 2.19
C GLY A 26 4.61 -1.66 0.70
N ARG A 27 3.70 -2.16 -0.15
CA ARG A 27 3.83 -2.01 -1.62
C ARG A 27 3.12 -0.77 -2.15
N ALA A 28 2.15 -0.26 -1.41
CA ALA A 28 1.44 0.96 -1.77
C ALA A 28 2.26 2.21 -1.45
N THR A 29 3.19 2.09 -0.51
CA THR A 29 4.03 3.17 -0.03
C THR A 29 5.40 2.64 0.34
N GLU A 30 6.45 3.37 -0.02
CA GLU A 30 7.82 3.08 0.41
C GLU A 30 8.24 3.99 1.57
N ASP A 31 7.67 5.19 1.64
CA ASP A 31 7.92 6.22 2.66
C ASP A 31 6.94 6.19 3.85
N GLY A 32 5.82 5.46 3.74
CA GLY A 32 4.79 5.35 4.77
C GLY A 32 3.77 6.50 4.77
N TRP A 33 3.94 7.53 3.94
CA TRP A 33 3.08 8.71 3.89
C TRP A 33 2.30 8.81 2.58
N HIS A 34 2.93 8.51 1.45
CA HIS A 34 2.28 8.49 0.14
C HIS A 34 1.82 7.08 -0.23
N TYR A 35 0.51 6.89 -0.22
CA TYR A 35 -0.12 5.65 -0.67
C TYR A 35 -0.56 5.80 -2.13
N ALA A 36 0.01 5.00 -3.01
CA ALA A 36 -0.35 4.89 -4.42
C ALA A 36 -0.57 3.42 -4.80
N CYS A 37 -1.38 3.19 -5.82
CA CYS A 37 -1.53 1.86 -6.39
C CYS A 37 -0.25 1.53 -7.17
N PRO A 38 0.43 0.40 -6.90
CA PRO A 38 1.63 -0.02 -7.62
C PRO A 38 1.32 -0.65 -8.98
N GLU A 39 0.08 -0.52 -9.46
CA GLU A 39 -0.38 -1.16 -10.70
C GLU A 39 -0.15 -0.22 -11.89
N ASP A 40 0.42 -0.76 -12.96
CA ASP A 40 0.76 0.02 -14.14
C ASP A 40 -0.52 0.35 -14.92
N GLY A 41 -0.82 1.65 -15.07
CA GLY A 41 -2.10 2.14 -15.59
C GLY A 41 -3.17 2.44 -14.52
N CYS A 42 -2.82 2.44 -13.23
CA CYS A 42 -3.73 2.82 -12.15
C CYS A 42 -3.21 4.02 -11.33
N ASP A 43 -3.68 5.22 -11.66
CA ASP A 43 -3.39 6.46 -10.90
C ASP A 43 -4.15 6.60 -9.58
N ALA A 44 -4.59 5.49 -8.97
CA ALA A 44 -5.28 5.54 -7.69
C ALA A 44 -4.29 5.88 -6.57
N LYS A 45 -4.51 7.01 -5.91
CA LYS A 45 -3.67 7.51 -4.82
C LYS A 45 -4.54 7.93 -3.64
N GLY A 46 -3.92 7.95 -2.46
CA GLY A 46 -4.56 8.36 -1.22
C GLY A 46 -5.34 7.23 -0.56
N LEU A 47 -4.97 6.96 0.69
CA LEU A 47 -5.65 6.02 1.56
C LEU A 47 -7.04 6.58 1.92
N GLY A 48 -8.09 5.77 1.75
CA GLY A 48 -9.49 6.15 1.89
C GLY A 48 -10.17 6.68 0.62
N LYS A 49 -9.41 7.31 -0.30
CA LYS A 49 -9.95 7.83 -1.58
C LYS A 49 -9.79 6.81 -2.72
N GLY A 50 -8.54 6.52 -3.10
CA GLY A 50 -8.21 5.55 -4.13
C GLY A 50 -7.97 4.14 -3.57
N LEU A 51 -7.48 4.05 -2.34
CA LEU A 51 -7.08 2.80 -1.69
C LEU A 51 -7.93 2.56 -0.45
N LYS A 52 -8.30 1.32 -0.15
CA LYS A 52 -9.10 0.93 1.02
C LYS A 52 -8.33 -0.12 1.83
N ARG A 53 -8.22 0.05 3.14
CA ARG A 53 -7.74 -1.02 4.04
C ARG A 53 -8.73 -2.18 4.08
N VAL A 54 -8.21 -3.38 3.95
CA VAL A 54 -8.95 -4.63 4.13
C VAL A 54 -8.29 -5.36 5.31
N GLU A 55 -9.12 -5.74 6.29
CA GLU A 55 -8.73 -6.48 7.49
C GLU A 55 -8.83 -7.99 7.27
#